data_AF-A0A371R813-F1
#
_entry.id   AF-A0A371R813-F1
#
_cell.length_a   1.000
_cell.length_b   1.000
_cell.length_c   1.000
_cell.angle_alpha   90.00
_cell.angle_beta   90.00
_cell.angle_gamma   90.00
#
_symmetry.space_group_name_H-M   'P 1'
#
loop_
_entity.id
_entity.type
_entity.pdbx_description
1 polymer ?
#
loop_
_entity_poly.entity_id
_entity_poly.type
_entity_poly.pdbx_seq_one_letter_code
_entity_poly.pdbx_strand_id
1 'polypeptide(L)' 'MSVTALKPLTYGAMHFIVAIGVAYALTGSWAVALGIGMVEPLIQTFAYTLHEKLWAKAGAAPRPHYHHHAPMPHQSETA' A
#
# COMPACT_ATOMS: atom_id res chain seq x y z
N MET A 1 -1.33 15.80 20.11
CA MET A 1 -0.90 14.82 19.09
C MET A 1 -2.09 13.89 18.84
N SER A 2 -2.58 13.84 17.60
CA SER A 2 -3.81 13.13 17.25
C SER A 2 -3.65 11.63 17.45
N VAL A 3 -4.54 11.04 18.24
CA VAL A 3 -4.57 9.61 18.61
C VAL A 3 -4.51 8.68 17.37
N THR A 4 -4.92 9.19 16.20
CA THR A 4 -4.87 8.54 14.89
C THR A 4 -3.47 8.09 14.45
N ALA A 5 -2.41 8.87 14.74
CA ALA A 5 -1.04 8.49 14.39
C ALA A 5 -0.39 7.60 15.45
N LEU A 6 -0.83 7.72 16.71
CA LEU A 6 -0.30 6.94 17.82
C LEU A 6 -0.79 5.49 17.80
N LYS A 7 -2.02 5.25 17.33
CA LYS A 7 -2.64 3.92 17.23
C LYS A 7 -1.88 2.93 16.32
N PRO A 8 -1.49 3.28 15.07
CA PRO A 8 -0.68 2.39 14.25
C PRO A 8 0.75 2.25 14.80
N LEU A 9 1.30 3.30 15.42
CA LEU A 9 2.62 3.24 16.02
C LEU A 9 2.68 2.24 17.18
N THR A 10 1.73 2.30 18.12
CA THR A 10 1.68 1.38 19.26
C THR A 10 1.36 -0.05 18.83
N TYR A 11 0.50 -0.23 17.83
CA TYR A 11 0.23 -1.54 17.24
C TYR A 11 1.49 -2.14 16.59
N GLY A 12 2.22 -1.34 15.79
CA GLY A 12 3.47 -1.76 15.17
C GLY A 12 4.55 -2.12 16.20
N ALA A 13 4.69 -1.33 17.27
CA ALA A 13 5.63 -1.60 18.35
C ALA A 13 5.29 -2.91 19.09
N MET A 14 4.02 -3.12 19.44
CA MET A 14 3.56 -4.37 20.05
C MET A 14 3.88 -5.58 19.17
N HIS A 15 3.58 -5.50 17.87
CA HIS A 15 3.87 -6.58 16.91
C HIS A 15 5.36 -6.90 16.84
N PHE A 16 6.21 -5.87 16.75
CA PHE A 16 7.67 -6.04 16.68
C PHE A 16 8.24 -6.70 17.95
N ILE A 17 7.75 -6.30 19.13
CA ILE A 17 8.15 -6.88 20.41
C ILE A 17 7.76 -8.37 20.47
N VAL A 18 6.53 -8.72 20.08
CA VAL A 18 6.07 -10.11 20.08
C VAL A 18 6.84 -10.94 19.06
N ALA A 19 7.04 -10.43 17.84
CA ALA A 19 7.78 -11.14 16.78
C ALA A 19 9.23 -11.42 17.19
N ILE A 20 9.95 -10.42 17.69
CA ILE A 20 11.32 -10.60 18.21
C ILE A 20 11.33 -11.55 19.40
N GLY A 21 10.38 -11.41 20.34
CA GLY A 21 10.29 -12.26 21.53
C GLY A 21 10.09 -13.73 21.17
N VAL A 22 9.15 -14.04 20.28
CA VAL A 22 8.90 -15.41 19.81
C VAL A 22 10.10 -15.94 19.02
N ALA A 23 10.66 -15.15 18.11
CA ALA A 23 11.81 -15.56 17.32
C ALA A 23 13.05 -15.82 18.20
N TYR A 24 13.29 -14.99 19.21
CA TYR A 24 14.36 -15.20 20.19
C TYR A 24 14.11 -16.45 21.04
N ALA A 25 12.88 -16.67 21.51
CA ALA A 25 12.52 -17.87 22.28
C ALA A 25 12.76 -19.16 21.49
N LEU A 26 12.52 -19.14 20.17
CA LEU A 26 12.70 -20.31 19.30
C LEU A 26 14.16 -20.52 18.85
N THR A 27 14.92 -19.45 18.65
CA THR A 27 16.26 -19.52 18.03
C THR A 27 17.41 -19.30 19.00
N GLY A 28 17.15 -18.68 20.15
CA GLY A 28 18.18 -18.25 21.11
C GLY A 28 19.13 -17.15 20.59
N SER A 29 18.88 -16.60 19.39
CA SER A 29 19.78 -15.68 18.71
C SER A 29 19.10 -14.33 18.42
N TRP A 30 19.68 -13.27 18.98
CA TRP A 30 19.22 -11.89 18.74
C TRP A 30 19.34 -11.47 17.27
N ALA A 31 20.37 -11.95 16.57
CA ALA A 31 20.56 -11.63 15.15
C ALA A 31 19.41 -12.19 14.29
N VAL A 32 18.97 -13.41 14.58
CA VAL A 32 17.86 -14.04 13.86
C VAL A 32 16.54 -13.40 14.26
N ALA A 33 16.35 -13.09 15.54
CA ALA A 33 15.12 -12.45 16.02
C ALA A 33 14.88 -11.07 15.41
N LEU A 34 15.93 -10.23 15.34
CA LEU A 34 15.86 -8.93 14.68
C LEU A 34 15.70 -9.07 13.16
N GLY A 35 16.37 -10.05 12.56
CA GLY A 35 16.21 -10.39 11.14
C GLY A 35 14.75 -10.71 10.81
N ILE A 36 14.12 -11.62 11.56
CA ILE A 36 12.73 -12.03 11.34
C ILE A 36 11.77 -10.84 11.55
N GLY A 37 11.95 -10.05 12.60
CA GLY A 37 11.12 -8.87 12.88
C GLY A 37 11.14 -7.84 11.74
N MET A 38 12.25 -7.69 11.02
CA MET A 38 12.37 -6.79 9.87
C MET A 38 11.98 -7.44 8.53
N VAL A 39 12.13 -8.75 8.41
CA VAL A 39 11.85 -9.48 7.16
C VAL A 39 10.39 -9.37 6.76
N GLU A 40 9.45 -9.48 7.70
CA GLU A 40 8.01 -9.41 7.43
C GLU A 40 7.60 -8.08 6.73
N PRO A 41 7.89 -6.88 7.27
CA PRO A 41 7.52 -5.62 6.61
C PRO A 41 8.29 -5.38 5.30
N LEU A 42 9.52 -5.87 5.18
CA LEU A 42 10.28 -5.78 3.94
C LEU A 42 9.62 -6.63 2.84
N ILE A 43 9.32 -7.89 3.12
CA ILE A 43 8.62 -8.77 2.18
C ILE A 43 7.25 -8.19 1.84
N GLN A 44 6.50 -7.68 2.82
CA GLN A 44 5.20 -7.07 2.59
C GLN A 44 5.30 -5.86 1.65
N THR A 45 6.33 -5.01 1.82
CA THR A 45 6.58 -3.88 0.92
C THR A 45 6.95 -4.36 -0.49
N PHE A 46 7.87 -5.32 -0.61
CA PHE A 46 8.26 -5.88 -1.90
C PHE A 46 7.06 -6.53 -2.63
N ALA A 47 6.29 -7.36 -1.94
CA ALA A 47 5.10 -8.01 -2.48
C ALA A 47 4.07 -6.99 -2.95
N TYR A 48 3.82 -5.94 -2.17
CA TYR A 48 2.91 -4.86 -2.56
C TYR A 48 3.38 -4.15 -3.82
N THR A 49 4.67 -3.80 -3.92
CA THR A 49 5.20 -3.14 -5.15
C THR A 49 5.16 -4.05 -6.37
N LEU A 50 5.38 -5.36 -6.22
CA LEU A 50 5.25 -6.33 -7.29
C LEU A 50 3.79 -6.51 -7.70
N HIS A 51 2.87 -6.59 -6.74
CA HIS A 51 1.43 -6.67 -7.00
C HIS A 51 0.95 -5.46 -7.80
N GLU A 52 1.30 -4.24 -7.37
CA GLU A 52 0.96 -3.00 -8.09
C GLU A 52 1.54 -3.00 -9.50
N LYS A 53 2.80 -3.40 -9.68
CA LYS A 53 3.42 -3.48 -11.02
C LYS A 53 2.75 -4.53 -11.90
N LEU A 54 2.38 -5.68 -11.35
CA LEU A 54 1.72 -6.75 -12.08
C LEU A 54 0.30 -6.33 -12.49
N TRP A 55 -0.45 -5.69 -11.59
CA TRP A 55 -1.78 -5.18 -11.87
C TRP A 55 -1.77 -3.98 -12.81
N ALA A 56 -0.79 -3.08 -12.71
CA ALA A 56 -0.61 -1.96 -13.65
C ALA A 56 -0.33 -2.47 -15.07
N LYS A 57 0.45 -3.55 -15.22
CA LYS A 57 0.70 -4.18 -16.52
C LYS A 57 -0.49 -4.98 -17.04
N ALA A 58 -1.30 -5.56 -16.15
CA ALA A 58 -2.51 -6.30 -16.51
C ALA A 58 -3.74 -5.39 -16.77
N GLY A 59 -3.75 -4.17 -16.24
CA GLY A 59 -4.90 -3.27 -16.19
C GLY A 59 -4.78 -1.99 -17.00
N ALA A 60 -3.83 -1.88 -17.93
CA ALA A 60 -3.80 -0.80 -18.92
C ALA A 60 -4.92 -0.98 -19.98
N ALA A 61 -6.18 -1.06 -19.55
CA ALA A 61 -7.28 -0.63 -20.40
C ALA A 61 -7.20 0.90 -20.43
N PRO A 62 -7.06 1.54 -21.61
CA PRO A 62 -7.16 2.98 -21.72
C PRO A 62 -8.48 3.42 -21.07
N ARG A 63 -8.43 4.26 -20.03
CA ARG A 63 -9.63 4.99 -19.65
C ARG A 63 -9.97 5.82 -20.87
N PRO A 64 -11.11 5.61 -21.55
CA PRO A 64 -11.47 6.46 -22.65
C PRO A 64 -11.59 7.86 -22.06
N HIS A 65 -10.69 8.76 -22.45
CA HIS A 65 -10.93 10.18 -22.31
C HIS A 65 -12.19 10.44 -23.12
N TYR A 66 -13.35 10.42 -22.47
CA TYR A 66 -14.55 11.00 -23.02
C TYR A 66 -14.25 12.50 -23.15
N HIS A 67 -13.74 12.90 -24.31
CA HIS A 67 -13.97 14.24 -24.79
C HIS A 67 -15.48 14.40 -24.83
N HIS A 68 -16.02 15.04 -23.79
CA HIS A 68 -17.37 15.53 -23.79
C HIS A 68 -17.39 16.70 -24.79
N HIS A 69 -17.33 16.39 -26.08
CA HIS A 69 -17.85 17.26 -27.12
C HIS A 69 -19.36 17.23 -26.92
N ALA A 70 -19.85 18.02 -25.96
CA ALA A 70 -21.23 18.44 -25.99
C ALA A 70 -21.44 19.09 -27.36
N PRO A 71 -22.41 18.64 -28.17
CA PRO A 71 -22.86 19.45 -29.28
C PRO A 71 -23.44 20.71 -28.67
N MET A 72 -22.73 21.83 -28.80
CA MET A 72 -23.33 23.13 -28.51
C MET A 72 -24.46 23.30 -29.52
N PRO A 73 -25.71 23.50 -29.08
CA PRO A 73 -26.81 23.72 -29.99
C PRO A 73 -26.48 24.90 -30.89
N HIS A 74 -26.63 24.63 -32.17
CA HIS A 74 -26.39 25.48 -33.30
C HIS A 74 -27.02 26.86 -33.06
N GLN A 75 -26.23 27.91 -33.24
CA GLN A 75 -26.77 29.23 -33.52
C GLN A 75 -27.55 29.15 -34.84
N SER A 76 -28.87 29.10 -34.73
CA SER A 76 -29.88 29.30 -35.76
C SER A 76 -31.11 29.72 -34.96
N GLU A 77 -31.78 30.82 -35.16
CA GLU A 77 -31.88 31.76 -36.26
C GLU A 77 -32.76 32.88 -35.64
N THR A 78 -32.37 34.15 -35.77
CA THR A 78 -33.15 35.16 -36.49
C THR A 78 -34.63 35.29 -36.08
N ALA A 79 -34.95 36.39 -35.39
CA ALA A 79 -36.01 37.37 -35.74
C ALA A 79 -36.53 38.07 -34.47
#